data_AF-A0A6S7KFB7-F1
#
_entry.id   AF-A0A6S7KFB7-F1
#
_cell.length_a   1.000
_cell.length_b   1.000
_cell.length_c   1.000
_cell.angle_alpha   90.00
_cell.angle_beta   90.00
_cell.angle_gamma   90.00
#
_symmetry.space_group_name_H-M   'P 1'
#
loop_
_entity.id
_entity.type
_entity.pdbx_description
1 polymer ?
#
loop_
_entity_poly.entity_id
_entity_poly.type
_entity_poly.pdbx_seq_one_letter_code
_entity_poly.pdbx_strand_id
1 'polypeptide(L)'
;EFITALTVDQKGKVLLELLTNGKGSLDYAKNIVEFGGVPPEIPDIRPLPTDEENKCCGKIRCLTSYVTFRNTCTDREALVMAIRSRCDIRAEEPDYSTNSYRKAAYRQYILWRYEKLGKGNRKVCPSCVVLAIRLIYPANYGVYMGLKRA
;
A
#
# COMPACT_ATOMS: atom_id res chain seq x y z
N GLU A 1 31.43 3.98 -10.02
CA GLU A 1 31.57 2.81 -10.92
C GLU A 1 30.26 2.07 -11.23
N PHE A 2 29.33 1.93 -10.28
CA PHE A 2 28.05 1.22 -10.51
C PHE A 2 27.22 1.77 -11.69
N ILE A 3 26.88 3.07 -11.69
CA ILE A 3 26.01 3.64 -12.74
C ILE A 3 26.68 3.62 -14.12
N THR A 4 28.00 3.79 -14.18
CA THR A 4 28.75 3.79 -15.45
C THR A 4 28.78 2.40 -16.11
N ALA A 5 28.69 1.33 -15.33
CA ALA A 5 28.67 -0.06 -15.81
C ALA A 5 27.30 -0.52 -16.35
N LEU A 6 26.22 0.24 -16.12
CA LEU A 6 24.87 -0.14 -16.56
C LEU A 6 24.61 0.25 -18.03
N THR A 7 23.90 -0.62 -18.75
CA THR A 7 23.35 -0.33 -20.07
C THR A 7 22.29 0.79 -20.00
N VAL A 8 21.99 1.42 -21.15
CA VAL A 8 20.99 2.51 -21.22
C VAL A 8 19.60 2.02 -20.77
N ASP A 9 19.20 0.79 -21.13
CA ASP A 9 17.92 0.20 -20.69
C ASP A 9 17.87 -0.05 -19.17
N GLN A 10 18.95 -0.59 -18.60
CA GLN A 10 19.06 -0.79 -17.15
C GLN A 10 19.02 0.54 -16.39
N LYS A 11 19.68 1.59 -16.91
CA LYS A 11 19.61 2.94 -16.34
C LYS A 11 18.18 3.48 -16.36
N GLY A 12 17.45 3.28 -17.45
CA GLY A 12 16.04 3.66 -17.59
C GLY A 12 15.15 2.96 -16.56
N LYS A 13 15.30 1.64 -16.40
CA LYS A 13 14.57 0.86 -15.39
C LYS A 13 14.86 1.32 -13.97
N VAL A 14 16.14 1.50 -13.63
CA VAL A 14 16.56 1.97 -12.29
C VAL A 14 16.01 3.37 -12.01
N LEU A 15 16.10 4.30 -12.98
CA LEU A 15 15.56 5.65 -12.82
C LEU A 15 14.05 5.62 -12.62
N LEU A 16 13.32 4.86 -13.43
CA LEU A 16 11.89 4.69 -13.30
C LEU A 16 11.54 4.13 -11.92
N GLU A 17 12.27 3.13 -11.43
CA GLU A 17 12.04 2.47 -10.14
C GLU A 17 12.37 3.38 -8.94
N LEU A 18 13.41 4.22 -9.05
CA LEU A 18 13.81 5.16 -8.01
C LEU A 18 12.81 6.32 -7.88
N LEU A 19 12.37 6.88 -9.02
CA LEU A 19 11.39 7.95 -9.06
C LEU A 19 10.01 7.47 -8.61
N THR A 20 9.67 6.22 -8.93
CA THR A 20 8.39 5.62 -8.52
C THR A 20 8.39 5.24 -7.05
N ASN A 21 9.45 4.61 -6.53
CA ASN A 21 9.48 4.13 -5.15
C ASN A 21 10.01 5.15 -4.13
N GLY A 22 10.49 6.32 -4.55
CA GLY A 22 10.89 7.43 -3.67
C GLY A 22 12.07 7.12 -2.75
N LYS A 23 12.83 6.05 -3.04
CA LYS A 23 13.99 5.60 -2.26
C LYS A 23 15.25 5.84 -3.07
N GLY A 24 15.73 7.08 -3.10
CA GLY A 24 16.95 7.51 -3.80
C GLY A 24 18.26 6.95 -3.23
N SER A 25 18.29 5.70 -2.77
CA SER A 25 19.49 5.05 -2.24
C SER A 25 20.17 4.19 -3.30
N LEU A 26 21.51 4.26 -3.36
CA LEU A 26 22.35 3.42 -4.21
C LEU A 26 22.18 1.92 -3.91
N ASP A 27 21.95 1.55 -2.65
CA ASP A 27 21.75 0.15 -2.27
C ASP A 27 20.42 -0.40 -2.78
N TYR A 28 19.41 0.46 -2.86
CA TYR A 28 18.12 0.09 -3.46
C TYR A 28 18.27 -0.12 -4.97
N ALA A 29 19.01 0.76 -5.66
CA ALA A 29 19.31 0.62 -7.09
C ALA A 29 20.08 -0.66 -7.42
N LYS A 30 21.06 -1.06 -6.59
CA LYS A 30 21.80 -2.32 -6.76
C LYS A 30 20.89 -3.55 -6.65
N ASN A 31 20.06 -3.59 -5.61
CA ASN A 31 19.13 -4.70 -5.39
C ASN A 31 18.14 -4.91 -6.56
N ILE A 32 17.70 -3.84 -7.22
CA ILE A 32 16.80 -3.91 -8.38
C ILE A 32 17.48 -4.62 -9.56
N VAL A 33 18.76 -4.31 -9.80
CA VAL A 33 19.53 -4.86 -10.92
C VAL A 33 19.92 -6.31 -10.65
N GLU A 34 20.32 -6.63 -9.43
CA GLU A 34 20.81 -7.97 -9.06
C GLU A 34 19.71 -9.00 -8.91
N PHE A 35 18.58 -8.64 -8.28
CA PHE A 35 17.54 -9.61 -7.92
C PHE A 35 16.31 -9.55 -8.82
N GLY A 36 16.27 -8.63 -9.79
CA GLY A 36 15.14 -8.47 -10.71
C GLY A 36 13.86 -8.20 -9.93
N GLY A 37 13.58 -6.94 -9.60
CA GLY A 37 12.47 -6.55 -8.73
C GLY A 37 11.21 -7.38 -8.95
N VAL A 38 10.85 -8.21 -7.95
CA VAL A 38 9.69 -9.10 -8.00
C VAL A 38 8.47 -8.27 -8.38
N PRO A 39 7.88 -8.48 -9.57
CA PRO A 39 6.60 -7.88 -9.89
C PRO A 39 5.63 -8.46 -8.86
N PRO A 40 5.02 -7.63 -8.00
CA PRO A 40 3.99 -8.16 -7.14
C PRO A 40 2.86 -8.59 -8.06
N GLU A 41 2.53 -9.86 -7.97
CA GLU A 41 1.36 -10.44 -8.61
C GLU A 41 0.19 -9.48 -8.39
N ILE A 42 -0.33 -8.93 -9.49
CA ILE A 42 -1.49 -8.06 -9.45
C ILE A 42 -2.60 -8.95 -8.86
N PRO A 43 -3.16 -8.60 -7.69
CA PRO A 43 -4.21 -9.42 -7.12
C PRO A 43 -5.38 -9.45 -8.10
N ASP A 44 -5.81 -10.66 -8.45
CA ASP A 44 -6.95 -10.94 -9.31
C ASP A 44 -8.14 -10.04 -8.90
N ILE A 45 -8.60 -9.20 -9.84
CA ILE A 45 -9.57 -8.13 -9.57
C ILE A 45 -10.94 -8.78 -9.39
N ARG A 46 -11.21 -9.27 -8.18
CA ARG A 46 -12.55 -9.72 -7.80
C ARG A 46 -13.45 -8.51 -7.53
N PRO A 47 -14.72 -8.55 -7.96
CA PRO A 47 -15.66 -7.47 -7.74
C PRO A 47 -15.84 -7.22 -6.24
N LEU A 48 -15.68 -5.96 -5.85
CA LEU A 48 -15.90 -5.46 -4.50
C LEU A 48 -17.39 -5.10 -4.31
N PRO A 49 -17.85 -5.03 -3.05
CA PRO A 49 -19.27 -4.83 -2.75
C PRO A 49 -19.87 -3.52 -3.26
N THR A 50 -19.04 -2.52 -3.59
CA THR A 50 -19.51 -1.21 -4.06
C THR A 50 -18.84 -0.81 -5.38
N ASP A 51 -19.60 -0.18 -6.28
CA ASP A 51 -19.09 0.29 -7.58
C ASP A 51 -17.98 1.34 -7.46
N GLU A 52 -17.97 2.09 -6.35
CA GLU A 52 -16.92 3.06 -6.05
C GLU A 52 -15.58 2.37 -5.78
N GLU A 53 -15.62 1.21 -5.12
CA GLU A 53 -14.42 0.42 -4.81
C GLU A 53 -13.94 -0.39 -6.03
N ASN A 54 -14.80 -0.65 -7.03
CA ASN A 54 -14.48 -1.44 -8.23
C ASN A 54 -13.50 -0.76 -9.22
N LYS A 55 -12.90 0.36 -8.85
CA LYS A 55 -11.96 1.11 -9.70
C LYS A 55 -10.52 0.84 -9.29
N CYS A 56 -9.67 0.49 -10.26
CA CYS A 56 -8.22 0.40 -10.03
C CYS A 56 -7.60 1.80 -9.83
N CYS A 57 -6.38 1.84 -9.30
CA CYS A 57 -5.64 3.08 -9.04
C CYS A 57 -5.28 3.92 -10.28
N GLY A 58 -5.45 3.37 -11.50
CA GLY A 58 -5.28 4.10 -12.76
C GLY A 58 -3.83 4.51 -13.09
N LYS A 59 -2.83 3.83 -12.50
CA LYS A 59 -1.41 4.09 -12.75
C LYS A 59 -0.83 3.05 -13.71
N ILE A 60 0.19 3.45 -14.48
CA ILE A 60 0.93 2.57 -15.42
C ILE A 60 1.45 1.33 -14.69
N ARG A 61 1.99 1.54 -13.47
CA ARG A 61 2.31 0.47 -12.53
C ARG A 61 1.41 0.58 -11.31
N CYS A 62 0.84 -0.54 -10.87
CA CYS A 62 -0.13 -0.53 -9.80
C CYS A 62 0.48 -0.01 -8.49
N LEU A 63 -0.25 0.85 -7.74
CA LEU A 63 0.26 1.39 -6.47
C LEU A 63 0.64 0.31 -5.45
N THR A 64 0.02 -0.86 -5.52
CA THR A 64 0.34 -1.99 -4.65
C THR A 64 1.72 -2.57 -4.92
N SER A 65 2.34 -2.24 -6.06
CA SER A 65 3.67 -2.71 -6.39
C SER A 65 4.81 -1.94 -5.76
N TYR A 66 4.49 -0.80 -5.17
CA TYR A 66 5.48 0.12 -4.68
C TYR A 66 5.97 -0.35 -3.32
N VAL A 67 7.27 -0.20 -3.07
CA VAL A 67 7.85 -0.52 -1.76
C VAL A 67 7.24 0.36 -0.67
N THR A 68 6.89 1.60 -0.98
CA THR A 68 6.19 2.50 -0.06
C THR A 68 4.84 1.93 0.36
N PHE A 69 4.08 1.32 -0.56
CA PHE A 69 2.84 0.62 -0.20
C PHE A 69 3.13 -0.55 0.75
N ARG A 70 4.14 -1.36 0.44
CA ARG A 70 4.55 -2.49 1.29
C ARG A 70 4.88 -2.02 2.72
N ASN A 71 5.73 -1.00 2.82
CA ASN A 71 6.21 -0.49 4.10
C ASN A 71 5.15 0.24 4.93
N THR A 72 4.13 0.81 4.31
CA THR A 72 3.15 1.66 5.02
C THR A 72 1.80 0.98 5.26
N CYS A 73 1.37 0.14 4.32
CA CYS A 73 0.03 -0.43 4.29
C CYS A 73 0.01 -1.93 4.57
N THR A 74 1.16 -2.62 4.47
CA THR A 74 1.21 -4.08 4.65
C THR A 74 2.22 -4.56 5.70
N ASP A 75 3.20 -3.73 6.04
CA ASP A 75 4.18 -4.04 7.08
C ASP A 75 3.54 -4.05 8.46
N ARG A 76 3.75 -5.14 9.20
CA ARG A 76 3.08 -5.36 10.48
C ARG A 76 3.50 -4.33 11.53
N GLU A 77 4.79 -4.03 11.62
CA GLU A 77 5.33 -3.13 12.65
C GLU A 77 4.92 -1.68 12.39
N ALA A 78 4.93 -1.26 11.13
CA ALA A 78 4.38 0.03 10.72
C ALA A 78 2.91 0.18 11.13
N LEU A 79 2.09 -0.87 10.92
CA LEU A 79 0.69 -0.85 11.31
C LEU A 79 0.47 -0.92 12.82
N VAL A 80 1.31 -1.65 13.57
CA VAL A 80 1.28 -1.63 15.04
C VAL A 80 1.48 -0.20 15.55
N MET A 81 2.49 0.50 15.03
CA MET A 81 2.75 1.89 15.42
C MET A 81 1.59 2.82 15.03
N ALA A 82 0.99 2.63 13.84
CA ALA A 82 -0.18 3.40 13.40
C ALA A 82 -1.43 3.14 14.26
N ILE A 83 -1.62 1.92 14.77
CA ILE A 83 -2.68 1.60 15.73
C ILE A 83 -2.40 2.28 17.06
N ARG A 84 -1.20 2.08 17.64
CA ARG A 84 -0.80 2.67 18.93
C ARG A 84 -0.92 4.19 18.93
N SER A 85 -0.37 4.86 17.92
CA SER A 85 -0.46 6.32 17.82
C SER A 85 -1.89 6.84 17.79
N ARG A 86 -2.81 6.13 17.12
CA ARG A 86 -4.23 6.52 17.08
C ARG A 86 -4.94 6.25 18.41
N CYS A 87 -4.64 5.12 19.04
CA CYS A 87 -5.19 4.73 20.33
C CYS A 87 -4.71 5.66 21.45
N ASP A 88 -3.43 6.05 21.43
CA ASP A 88 -2.83 7.04 22.34
C ASP A 88 -3.56 8.38 22.29
N ILE A 89 -3.77 8.94 21.09
CA ILE A 89 -4.53 10.19 20.90
C ILE A 89 -5.98 10.10 21.43
N ARG A 90 -6.56 8.90 21.44
CA ARG A 90 -7.94 8.65 21.87
C ARG A 90 -8.06 8.16 23.31
N ALA A 91 -6.94 7.92 24.00
CA ALA A 91 -6.90 7.20 25.27
C ALA A 91 -7.66 5.86 25.24
N GLU A 92 -7.50 5.10 24.14
CA GLU A 92 -8.09 3.77 23.94
C GLU A 92 -7.01 2.68 24.05
N GLU A 93 -7.39 1.48 24.50
CA GLU A 93 -6.50 0.31 24.42
C GLU A 93 -6.38 -0.19 22.97
N PRO A 94 -5.17 -0.55 22.49
CA PRO A 94 -4.98 -1.01 21.13
C PRO A 94 -5.49 -2.44 20.92
N ASP A 95 -6.34 -2.62 19.89
CA ASP A 95 -6.72 -3.93 19.37
C ASP A 95 -5.83 -4.33 18.18
N TYR A 96 -5.25 -5.53 18.26
CA TYR A 96 -4.39 -6.13 17.22
C TYR A 96 -5.08 -7.25 16.44
N SER A 97 -6.41 -7.27 16.41
CA SER A 97 -7.15 -8.16 15.52
C SER A 97 -6.81 -7.89 14.05
N THR A 98 -6.96 -8.91 13.21
CA THR A 98 -6.80 -8.78 11.74
C THR A 98 -7.71 -7.69 11.16
N ASN A 99 -8.89 -7.47 11.76
CA ASN A 99 -9.79 -6.39 11.38
C ASN A 99 -9.18 -5.01 11.67
N SER A 100 -8.53 -4.84 12.82
CA SER A 100 -7.87 -3.60 13.21
C SER A 100 -6.64 -3.30 12.34
N TYR A 101 -5.84 -4.32 12.00
CA TYR A 101 -4.76 -4.17 11.00
C TYR A 101 -5.29 -3.71 9.63
N ARG A 102 -6.34 -4.35 9.12
CA ARG A 102 -6.96 -3.98 7.83
C ARG A 102 -7.50 -2.55 7.84
N LYS A 103 -8.19 -2.14 8.92
CA LYS A 103 -8.68 -0.75 9.07
C LYS A 103 -7.53 0.25 9.15
N ALA A 104 -6.45 -0.09 9.86
CA ALA A 104 -5.26 0.74 9.93
C ALA A 104 -4.59 0.88 8.55
N ALA A 105 -4.44 -0.22 7.82
CA ALA A 105 -3.88 -0.23 6.47
C ALA A 105 -4.66 0.65 5.49
N TYR A 106 -6.00 0.56 5.47
CA TYR A 106 -6.82 1.46 4.66
C TYR A 106 -6.60 2.92 5.03
N ARG A 107 -6.54 3.24 6.33
CA ARG A 107 -6.30 4.61 6.78
C ARG A 107 -4.91 5.10 6.39
N GLN A 108 -3.87 4.27 6.52
CA GLN A 108 -2.51 4.63 6.12
C GLN A 108 -2.41 4.89 4.62
N TYR A 109 -3.07 4.07 3.79
CA TYR A 109 -3.13 4.33 2.36
C TYR A 109 -3.78 5.69 2.06
N ILE A 110 -4.93 5.99 2.69
CA ILE A 110 -5.63 7.26 2.46
C ILE A 110 -4.78 8.45 2.95
N LEU A 111 -4.11 8.35 4.10
CA LEU A 111 -3.20 9.38 4.61
C LEU A 111 -2.02 9.59 3.66
N TRP A 112 -1.38 8.51 3.23
CA TRP A 112 -0.25 8.57 2.30
C TRP A 112 -0.65 9.21 0.97
N ARG A 113 -1.84 8.89 0.44
CA ARG A 113 -2.27 9.34 -0.88
C ARG A 113 -2.91 10.73 -0.91
N TYR A 114 -3.64 11.09 0.15
CA TYR A 114 -4.52 12.27 0.20
C TYR A 114 -4.24 13.19 1.39
N GLU A 115 -3.19 12.92 2.18
CA GLU A 115 -2.63 13.72 3.28
C GLU A 115 -3.53 13.85 4.53
N LYS A 116 -4.80 14.23 4.35
CA LYS A 116 -5.74 14.55 5.43
C LYS A 116 -7.01 13.73 5.37
N LEU A 117 -7.34 13.07 6.49
CA LEU A 117 -8.70 12.58 6.76
C LEU A 117 -9.38 13.50 7.77
N GLY A 118 -10.54 14.03 7.41
CA GLY A 118 -11.37 14.87 8.28
C GLY A 118 -12.84 14.49 8.19
N LYS A 119 -13.66 15.04 9.08
CA LYS A 119 -15.12 14.88 9.03
C LYS A 119 -15.63 15.33 7.64
N GLY A 120 -16.48 14.53 7.01
CA GLY A 120 -17.00 14.78 5.65
C GLY A 120 -16.03 14.45 4.50
N ASN A 121 -14.76 14.17 4.77
CA ASN A 121 -13.75 13.86 3.73
C ASN A 121 -13.42 12.36 3.70
N ARG A 122 -14.44 11.51 3.48
CA ARG A 122 -14.22 10.09 3.23
C ARG A 122 -13.62 9.91 1.84
N LYS A 123 -12.53 9.16 1.75
CA LYS A 123 -11.87 8.81 0.49
C LYS A 123 -11.97 7.30 0.29
N VAL A 124 -12.12 6.89 -0.96
CA VAL A 124 -12.27 5.49 -1.36
C VAL A 124 -10.89 4.92 -1.70
N CYS A 125 -10.61 3.72 -1.20
CA CYS A 125 -9.45 2.95 -1.63
C CYS A 125 -9.75 2.29 -2.98
N PRO A 126 -8.83 2.30 -3.95
CA PRO A 126 -9.03 1.57 -5.21
C PRO A 126 -9.03 0.06 -4.98
N SER A 127 -9.65 -0.68 -5.91
CA SER A 127 -9.84 -2.13 -5.81
C SER A 127 -8.55 -2.89 -5.56
N CYS A 128 -7.50 -2.55 -6.30
CA CYS A 128 -6.18 -3.17 -6.15
C CYS A 128 -5.64 -3.08 -4.73
N VAL A 129 -5.77 -1.91 -4.09
CA VAL A 129 -5.33 -1.68 -2.71
C VAL A 129 -6.20 -2.47 -1.73
N VAL A 130 -7.52 -2.46 -1.93
CA VAL A 130 -8.45 -3.20 -1.08
C VAL A 130 -8.12 -4.69 -1.12
N LEU A 131 -7.95 -5.27 -2.30
CA LEU A 131 -7.66 -6.69 -2.50
C LEU A 131 -6.29 -7.07 -1.92
N ALA A 132 -5.24 -6.26 -2.17
CA ALA A 132 -3.91 -6.52 -1.62
C ALA A 132 -3.91 -6.54 -0.07
N ILE A 133 -4.61 -5.60 0.55
CA ILE A 133 -4.72 -5.56 2.02
C ILE A 133 -5.54 -6.75 2.55
N ARG A 134 -6.64 -7.12 1.87
CA ARG A 134 -7.49 -8.25 2.29
C ARG A 134 -6.81 -9.60 2.14
N LEU A 135 -5.84 -9.73 1.22
CA LEU A 135 -5.01 -10.92 1.07
C LEU A 135 -4.10 -11.13 2.29
N ILE A 136 -3.50 -10.04 2.79
CA ILE A 136 -2.56 -10.09 3.92
C ILE A 136 -3.30 -10.14 5.26
N TYR A 137 -4.41 -9.42 5.37
CA TYR A 137 -5.26 -9.35 6.56
C TYR A 137 -6.69 -9.83 6.25
N PRO A 138 -6.89 -11.15 6.13
CA PRO A 138 -8.18 -11.73 5.74
C PRO A 138 -9.24 -11.64 6.85
N ALA A 139 -10.51 -11.69 6.44
CA ALA A 139 -11.61 -11.93 7.38
C ALA A 139 -11.75 -13.43 7.64
N ASN A 140 -12.12 -13.83 8.85
CA ASN A 140 -12.29 -15.24 9.23
C ASN A 140 -13.21 -16.04 8.30
N TYR A 141 -14.23 -15.40 7.69
CA TYR A 141 -15.15 -16.03 6.73
C TYR A 141 -15.13 -15.39 5.33
N GLY A 142 -14.14 -14.54 5.03
CA GLY A 142 -14.09 -13.83 3.75
C GLY A 142 -15.25 -12.83 3.52
N VAL A 143 -16.05 -12.54 4.54
CA VAL A 143 -17.12 -11.54 4.47
C VAL A 143 -16.55 -10.17 4.83
N TYR A 144 -16.73 -9.21 3.93
CA TYR A 144 -16.22 -7.85 4.09
C TYR A 144 -17.36 -6.85 3.97
N MET A 145 -17.39 -5.90 4.89
CA MET A 145 -18.23 -4.72 4.77
C MET A 145 -17.53 -3.72 3.83
N GLY A 146 -18.22 -3.26 2.80
CA GLY A 146 -17.72 -2.21 1.90
C GLY A 146 -17.70 -0.82 2.56
N LEU A 147 -17.34 0.19 1.77
CA LEU A 147 -17.37 1.58 2.21
C LEU A 147 -18.77 1.97 2.73
N LYS A 148 -18.85 2.31 4.01
CA LYS A 148 -20.03 2.98 4.58
C LYS A 148 -19.93 4.48 4.33
N ARG A 149 -20.93 5.07 3.68
CA ARG A 149 -21.10 6.52 3.68
C ARG A 149 -21.53 6.99 5.08
N ALA A 150 -21.10 8.21 5.44
CA ALA A 150 -21.45 8.84 6.71
C ALA A 150 -22.78 9.58 6.57
#